data_AF-A0A383EFQ4-F1
#
_entry.id   AF-A0A383EFQ4-F1
#
_cell.length_a   1.000
_cell.length_b   1.000
_cell.length_c   1.000
_cell.angle_alpha   90.00
_cell.angle_beta   90.00
_cell.angle_gamma   90.00
#
_symmetry.space_group_name_H-M   'P 1'
#
loop_
_entity.id
_entity.type
_entity.pdbx_description
1 polymer ?
#
loop_
_entity_poly.entity_id
_entity_poly.type
_entity_poly.pdbx_seq_one_letter_code
_entity_poly.pdbx_strand_id
1 'polypeptide(L)' 'MVDVSSKKETFRRALASGKIYVGEQVFKLIKNKEMPKGDPISLAEISAVLGVKKTSELIPLCHP' A
#
# COMPACT_ATOMS: atom_id res chain seq x y z
N MET A 1 -20.07 -6.72 -8.10
CA MET A 1 -20.37 -5.72 -7.06
C MET A 1 -21.67 -6.13 -6.40
N VAL A 2 -21.71 -6.26 -5.07
CA VAL A 2 -22.95 -6.58 -4.33
C VAL A 2 -23.68 -5.27 -4.02
N ASP A 3 -25.00 -5.22 -4.13
CA ASP A 3 -25.74 -4.02 -3.73
C ASP A 3 -25.55 -3.77 -2.21
N VAL A 4 -25.13 -2.55 -1.86
CA VAL A 4 -24.89 -2.11 -0.49
C VAL A 4 -25.77 -0.92 -0.10
N SER A 5 -26.70 -0.49 -0.96
CA SER A 5 -27.52 0.72 -0.78
C SER A 5 -28.39 0.68 0.47
N SER A 6 -28.78 -0.52 0.92
CA SER A 6 -29.57 -0.73 2.13
C SER A 6 -28.75 -0.75 3.43
N LYS A 7 -27.41 -0.73 3.36
CA LYS A 7 -26.55 -0.74 4.54
C LYS A 7 -26.49 0.66 5.15
N LYS A 8 -26.66 0.74 6.48
CA LYS A 8 -26.44 1.99 7.22
C LYS A 8 -24.97 2.41 7.14
N GLU A 9 -24.74 3.70 6.92
CA GLU A 9 -23.42 4.30 7.02
C GLU A 9 -22.91 4.24 8.45
N THR A 10 -21.65 3.86 8.60
CA THR A 10 -20.95 3.77 9.89
C THR A 10 -19.50 4.13 9.68
N PHE A 11 -18.81 4.56 10.72
CA PHE A 11 -17.35 4.65 10.69
C PHE A 11 -16.75 3.26 10.49
N ARG A 12 -15.86 3.12 9.50
CA ARG A 12 -15.18 1.86 9.17
C ARG A 12 -13.68 2.11 9.18
N ARG A 13 -12.93 1.16 9.76
CA ARG A 13 -11.47 1.16 9.77
C ARG A 13 -10.97 -0.26 9.58
N ALA A 14 -9.91 -0.42 8.79
CA ALA A 14 -9.17 -1.66 8.64
C ALA A 14 -7.67 -1.35 8.77
N LEU A 15 -6.90 -2.35 9.23
CA LEU A 15 -5.45 -2.30 9.31
C LEU A 15 -4.88 -3.55 8.65
N ALA A 16 -3.82 -3.39 7.87
CA ALA A 16 -3.09 -4.48 7.22
C ALA A 16 -1.59 -4.24 7.38
N SER A 17 -0.81 -5.32 7.37
CA SER A 17 0.66 -5.27 7.41
C SER A 17 1.25 -6.34 6.49
N GLY A 18 2.48 -6.10 6.05
CA GLY A 18 3.24 -7.01 5.19
C GLY A 18 4.72 -6.87 5.46
N LYS A 19 5.50 -7.86 5.00
CA LYS A 19 6.96 -7.88 5.13
C LYS A 19 7.59 -8.33 3.81
N ILE A 20 8.73 -7.73 3.50
CA ILE A 20 9.59 -8.13 2.37
C ILE A 20 10.96 -8.46 2.96
N TYR A 21 11.48 -9.63 2.61
CA TYR A 21 12.82 -10.05 2.98
C TYR A 21 13.78 -9.71 1.85
N VAL A 22 14.91 -9.09 2.20
CA VAL A 22 15.95 -8.70 1.25
C VAL A 22 17.31 -9.25 1.72
N GLY A 23 18.23 -9.43 0.79
CA GLY A 23 19.60 -9.85 1.11
C GLY A 23 20.37 -8.78 1.90
N GLU A 24 21.45 -9.20 2.56
CA GLU A 24 22.28 -8.33 3.40
C GLU A 24 22.79 -7.08 2.67
N GLN A 25 23.23 -7.25 1.41
CA GLN A 25 23.72 -6.14 0.59
C GLN A 25 22.64 -5.07 0.38
N VAL A 26 21.42 -5.48 0.02
CA VAL A 26 20.30 -4.56 -0.19
C VAL A 26 19.91 -3.87 1.12
N PHE A 27 19.87 -4.62 2.22
CA PHE A 27 19.59 -4.05 3.54
C PHE A 27 20.58 -2.95 3.90
N LYS A 28 21.89 -3.17 3.69
CA LYS A 28 22.93 -2.16 3.93
C LYS A 28 22.73 -0.91 3.08
N LEU A 29 22.48 -1.08 1.77
CA LEU A 29 22.23 0.05 0.86
C LEU A 29 21.01 0.87 1.28
N ILE A 30 19.91 0.23 1.68
CA ILE A 30 18.71 0.93 2.17
C ILE A 30 19.02 1.68 3.47
N LYS A 31 19.66 1.00 4.43
CA LYS A 31 20.00 1.58 5.73
C LYS A 31 20.91 2.81 5.60
N ASN A 32 21.88 2.76 4.68
CA ASN A 32 22.82 3.83 4.43
C ASN A 32 22.29 4.91 3.47
N LYS A 33 21.08 4.74 2.91
CA LYS A 33 20.50 5.62 1.88
C LYS A 33 21.34 5.73 0.60
N GLU A 34 22.00 4.65 0.22
CA GLU A 34 22.90 4.55 -0.95
C GLU A 34 22.23 3.86 -2.15
N MET A 35 20.90 3.74 -2.13
CA MET A 35 20.15 3.09 -3.20
C MET A 35 20.23 3.92 -4.50
N PRO A 36 20.59 3.30 -5.64
CA PRO A 36 20.87 4.04 -6.89
C PRO A 36 19.62 4.71 -7.50
N LYS A 37 18.42 4.26 -7.14
CA LYS A 37 17.14 4.79 -7.63
C LYS A 37 16.47 5.76 -6.63
N GLY A 38 17.18 6.17 -5.58
CA GLY A 38 16.63 6.95 -4.48
C GLY A 38 16.13 6.10 -3.31
N ASP A 39 15.61 6.78 -2.28
CA ASP A 39 15.18 6.15 -1.03
C ASP A 39 13.89 5.32 -1.22
N PRO A 40 13.96 3.98 -1.12
CA PRO A 40 12.80 3.14 -1.33
C PRO A 40 11.73 3.27 -0.24
N ILE A 41 12.07 3.71 0.98
CA ILE A 41 11.09 3.86 2.06
C ILE A 41 10.16 5.03 1.74
N SER A 42 10.73 6.21 1.46
CA SER A 42 9.97 7.39 1.05
C SER A 42 9.10 7.13 -0.20
N LEU A 43 9.66 6.43 -1.20
CA LEU A 43 8.90 6.04 -2.40
C LEU A 43 7.74 5.07 -2.07
N ALA A 44 7.95 4.13 -1.14
CA ALA A 44 6.93 3.17 -0.73
C ALA A 44 5.74 3.86 -0.02
N GLU A 45 6.00 4.87 0.82
CA GLU A 45 4.94 5.63 1.51
C GLU A 45 4.01 6.34 0.52
N ILE A 46 4.59 7.05 -0.46
CA ILE A 46 3.82 7.74 -1.50
C ILE A 46 3.04 6.73 -2.34
N SER A 47 3.70 5.63 -2.73
CA SER A 47 3.08 4.57 -3.51
C SER A 47 1.92 3.90 -2.76
N ALA A 48 2.03 3.74 -1.44
CA ALA A 48 0.97 3.20 -0.61
C ALA A 48 -0.27 4.11 -0.63
N VAL A 49 -0.11 5.42 -0.45
CA VAL A 49 -1.22 6.39 -0.50
C VAL A 49 -1.89 6.41 -1.87
N LEU A 50 -1.11 6.34 -2.95
CA LEU A 50 -1.66 6.28 -4.31
C LEU A 50 -2.38 4.95 -4.57
N GLY A 51 -1.79 3.83 -4.12
CA GLY A 51 -2.33 2.49 -4.29
C GLY A 51 -3.68 2.31 -3.58
N VAL A 52 -3.79 2.73 -2.31
CA VAL A 52 -5.04 2.57 -1.54
C VAL A 52 -6.20 3.37 -2.14
N LYS A 53 -5.94 4.53 -2.73
CA LYS A 53 -6.97 5.33 -3.40
C LYS A 53 -7.43 4.72 -4.73
N LYS A 54 -6.61 3.87 -5.35
CA LYS A 54 -6.94 3.15 -6.60
C LYS A 54 -7.50 1.75 -6.35
N THR A 55 -7.84 1.39 -5.12
CA THR A 55 -8.29 0.02 -4.78
C THR A 55 -9.49 -0.43 -5.63
N SER A 56 -10.47 0.44 -5.85
CA SER A 56 -11.66 0.13 -6.65
C SER A 56 -11.37 0.01 -8.16
N GLU A 57 -10.33 0.66 -8.66
CA GLU A 57 -9.84 0.50 -10.04
C GLU A 57 -9.10 -0.83 -10.23
N LEU A 58 -8.38 -1.27 -9.19
CA LEU A 58 -7.50 -2.45 -9.24
C LEU A 58 -8.22 -3.77 -8.93
N ILE A 59 -9.26 -3.76 -8.10
CA ILE A 59 -9.96 -4.96 -7.65
C ILE A 59 -11.35 -5.06 -8.31
N PRO A 60 -11.59 -6.03 -9.22
CA PRO A 60 -12.77 -6.04 -10.10
C PRO A 60 -14.16 -5.97 -9.45
N LEU A 61 -14.29 -6.38 -8.19
CA LEU A 61 -15.58 -6.42 -7.48
C LEU A 61 -15.65 -5.46 -6.29
N CYS A 62 -14.64 -4.59 -6.13
CA CYS A 62 -14.60 -3.59 -5.07
C CYS A 62 -15.52 -2.41 -5.39
N HIS A 63 -16.19 -1.87 -4.38
CA HIS A 63 -16.99 -0.65 -4.49
C HIS A 63 -16.07 0.58 -4.54
N PRO A 64 -16.43 1.62 -5.32
CA PRO A 64 -15.77 2.92 -5.26
C PRO A 64 -16.07 3.66 -3.96
#